data_AF-A0A947F241-F1
#
_entry.id   AF-A0A947F241-F1
#
_cell.length_a   1.000
_cell.length_b   1.000
_cell.length_c   1.000
_cell.angle_alpha   90.00
_cell.angle_beta   90.00
_cell.angle_gamma   90.00
#
_symmetry.space_group_name_H-M   'P 1'
#
loop_
_entity.id
_entity.type
_entity.pdbx_description
1 polymer ?
#
loop_
_entity_poly.entity_id
_entity_poly.type
_entity_poly.pdbx_seq_one_letter_code
_entity_poly.pdbx_strand_id
1 'polypeptide(L)' 'MTTYTCKSCGKISAEGGHLCDPTEAGELFICNSCGQQAKKKKHLCKPQVAKFEFFCGGCGRGAVKKEDLCDPMAIK' A
#
# COMPACT_ATOMS: atom_id res chain seq x y z
N MET A 1 -3.83 3.35 -14.83
CA MET A 1 -4.53 2.33 -14.02
C MET A 1 -4.44 2.79 -12.59
N THR A 2 -5.57 3.04 -11.95
CA THR A 2 -5.63 3.55 -10.57
C THR A 2 -5.68 2.35 -9.63
N THR A 3 -4.73 2.25 -8.71
CA THR A 3 -4.68 1.16 -7.73
C THR A 3 -5.39 1.60 -6.46
N TYR A 4 -5.98 0.65 -5.73
CA TYR A 4 -6.72 0.92 -4.52
C TYR A 4 -6.07 0.20 -3.35
N THR A 5 -6.02 0.85 -2.19
CA THR A 5 -5.64 0.22 -0.93
C THR A 5 -6.76 0.31 0.09
N CYS A 6 -6.88 -0.71 0.92
CA CYS A 6 -7.81 -0.79 2.02
C CYS A 6 -7.27 0.02 3.19
N LYS A 7 -7.95 1.08 3.61
CA LYS A 7 -7.51 1.90 4.76
C LYS A 7 -7.43 1.10 6.07
N SER A 8 -8.35 0.15 6.25
CA SER A 8 -8.47 -0.64 7.48
C SER A 8 -7.50 -1.81 7.55
N CYS A 9 -7.01 -2.29 6.41
CA CYS A 9 -6.29 -3.56 6.31
C CYS A 9 -4.98 -3.50 5.52
N GLY A 10 -4.71 -2.41 4.80
CA GLY A 10 -3.50 -2.20 4.00
C GLY A 10 -3.38 -3.09 2.75
N LYS A 11 -4.45 -3.83 2.40
CA LYS A 11 -4.50 -4.64 1.18
C LYS A 11 -4.55 -3.75 -0.05
N ILE A 12 -3.77 -4.07 -1.06
CA ILE A 12 -3.80 -3.39 -2.35
C ILE A 12 -4.49 -4.27 -3.39
N SER A 13 -5.29 -3.64 -4.24
CA SER A 13 -5.99 -4.26 -5.35
C SER A 13 -6.00 -3.32 -6.55
N ALA A 14 -5.94 -3.87 -7.75
CA ALA A 14 -6.20 -3.11 -8.98
C ALA A 14 -7.67 -2.65 -9.05
N GLU A 15 -8.54 -3.34 -8.31
CA GLU A 15 -9.98 -3.14 -8.32
C GLU A 15 -10.44 -2.79 -6.91
N GLY A 16 -10.96 -1.57 -6.72
CA GLY A 16 -11.43 -1.10 -5.42
C GLY A 16 -12.58 -1.94 -4.85
N GLY A 17 -13.39 -2.56 -5.71
CA GLY A 17 -14.59 -3.32 -5.30
C GLY A 17 -14.34 -4.53 -4.39
N HIS A 18 -13.11 -5.03 -4.32
CA HIS A 18 -12.75 -6.18 -3.49
C HIS A 18 -12.17 -5.82 -2.11
N LEU A 19 -12.09 -4.53 -1.78
CA LEU A 19 -11.58 -4.05 -0.50
C LEU A 19 -12.73 -3.60 0.39
N CYS A 20 -12.65 -3.82 1.70
CA CYS A 20 -13.68 -3.36 2.64
C CYS A 20 -13.76 -1.82 2.76
N ASP A 21 -12.62 -1.13 2.61
CA ASP A 21 -12.54 0.33 2.66
C ASP A 21 -11.55 0.81 1.57
N PRO A 22 -11.92 0.69 0.28
CA PRO A 22 -11.04 1.03 -0.82
C PRO A 22 -10.78 2.52 -0.85
N THR A 23 -9.51 2.87 -0.94
CA THR A 23 -9.05 4.23 -1.13
C THR A 23 -8.07 4.22 -2.29
N GLU A 24 -8.10 5.21 -3.16
CA GLU A 24 -7.06 5.31 -4.19
C GLU A 24 -5.69 5.29 -3.52
N ALA A 25 -4.84 4.37 -3.97
CA ALA A 25 -3.49 4.19 -3.48
C ALA A 25 -2.55 5.32 -3.91
N GLY A 26 -3.08 6.51 -4.24
CA GLY A 26 -2.40 7.70 -4.74
C GLY A 26 -1.31 8.25 -3.79
N GLU A 27 -1.30 9.55 -3.47
CA GLU A 27 -0.29 10.10 -2.53
C GLU A 27 -0.51 9.65 -1.07
N LEU A 28 -0.38 8.34 -0.83
CA LEU A 28 -0.23 7.78 0.50
C LEU A 28 1.19 7.99 0.96
N PHE A 29 1.34 8.16 2.26
CA PHE A 29 2.63 8.18 2.90
C PHE A 29 2.81 6.84 3.60
N ILE A 30 4.01 6.29 3.51
CA ILE A 30 4.44 5.15 4.30
C ILE A 30 5.56 5.58 5.23
N CYS A 31 5.64 4.97 6.40
CA CYS A 31 6.71 5.19 7.35
C CYS A 31 7.87 4.27 7.00
N ASN A 32 9.03 4.82 6.61
CA ASN A 32 10.18 3.97 6.26
C ASN A 32 10.69 3.15 7.47
N SER A 33 10.52 3.66 8.68
CA SER A 33 11.00 2.98 9.89
C SER A 33 10.03 1.96 10.48
N CYS A 34 8.74 2.01 10.11
CA CYS A 34 7.70 1.24 10.79
C CYS A 34 6.69 0.57 9.84
N GLY A 35 6.78 0.82 8.53
CA GLY A 35 5.89 0.25 7.52
C GLY A 35 4.43 0.76 7.56
N GLN A 36 4.11 1.65 8.51
CA GLN A 36 2.75 2.16 8.70
C GLN A 36 2.35 3.12 7.57
N GLN A 37 1.10 3.07 7.13
CA GLN A 37 0.60 3.84 5.99
C GLN A 37 -0.42 4.88 6.44
N ALA A 38 -0.39 6.09 5.87
CA ALA A 38 -1.35 7.14 6.16
C ALA A 38 -1.53 8.11 4.99
N LYS A 39 -2.73 8.69 4.85
CA LYS A 39 -3.02 9.76 3.87
C LYS A 39 -2.31 11.08 4.16
N LYS A 40 -1.83 11.29 5.39
CA LYS A 40 -1.18 12.54 5.79
C LYS A 40 0.14 12.24 6.46
N LYS A 41 1.20 12.94 6.02
CA LYS A 41 2.56 12.88 6.58
C LYS A 41 2.57 12.97 8.11
N LYS A 42 1.69 13.81 8.68
CA LYS A 42 1.59 14.06 10.14
C LYS A 42 1.24 12.84 11.01
N HIS A 43 0.75 11.75 10.42
CA HIS A 43 0.43 10.53 11.14
C HIS A 43 1.58 9.51 11.15
N LEU A 44 2.72 9.85 10.54
CA LEU A 44 3.87 8.97 10.41
C LEU A 44 5.11 9.67 10.95
N CYS A 45 5.96 8.94 11.66
CA CYS A 45 7.19 9.49 12.23
C CYS A 45 8.25 9.79 11.17
N LYS A 46 8.31 8.98 10.10
CA LYS A 46 9.19 9.21 8.93
C LYS A 46 8.43 8.99 7.62
N PRO A 47 7.57 9.93 7.22
CA PRO A 47 6.73 9.80 6.03
C PRO A 47 7.56 9.90 4.74
N GLN A 48 7.40 8.90 3.88
CA GLN A 48 7.85 8.92 2.48
C GLN A 48 6.64 8.67 1.57
N VAL A 49 6.66 9.20 0.34
CA VAL A 49 5.58 8.93 -0.63
C VAL A 49 5.59 7.43 -0.96
N ALA A 50 4.47 6.77 -0.70
CA ALA A 50 4.29 5.35 -0.98
C ALA A 50 3.90 5.19 -2.44
N LYS A 51 4.87 4.87 -3.30
CA LYS A 51 4.60 4.36 -4.65
C LYS A 51 4.52 2.85 -4.58
N PHE A 52 3.32 2.33 -4.37
CA PHE A 52 3.13 0.89 -4.37
C PHE A 52 3.31 0.34 -5.78
N GLU A 53 4.42 -0.36 -6.00
CA GLU A 53 4.71 -1.06 -7.26
C GLU A 53 4.53 -2.58 -7.12
N PHE A 54 4.45 -3.08 -5.88
CA PHE A 54 4.32 -4.50 -5.59
C PHE A 54 3.22 -4.75 -4.54
N PHE A 55 2.63 -5.95 -4.59
CA PHE A 55 1.73 -6.48 -3.57
C PHE A 55 2.07 -7.93 -3.28
N CYS A 56 1.78 -8.42 -2.08
CA CYS A 56 2.00 -9.82 -1.74
C CYS A 56 0.88 -10.68 -2.32
N GLY A 57 1.19 -11.68 -3.14
CA GLY A 57 0.20 -12.62 -3.68
C GLY A 57 -0.53 -13.40 -2.59
N GLY A 58 0.19 -13.83 -1.54
CA GLY A 58 -0.39 -14.60 -0.44
C GLY A 58 -1.26 -13.83 0.55
N CYS A 59 -0.96 -12.56 0.84
CA CYS A 59 -1.70 -11.78 1.86
C CYS A 59 -2.28 -10.45 1.37
N GLY A 60 -1.99 -10.03 0.14
CA GLY A 60 -2.47 -8.81 -0.50
C GLY A 60 -1.85 -7.51 0.01
N ARG A 61 -0.85 -7.54 0.90
CA ARG A 61 -0.17 -6.33 1.39
C ARG A 61 0.62 -5.64 0.29
N GLY A 62 0.49 -4.33 0.17
CA GLY A 62 1.28 -3.53 -0.76
C GLY A 62 2.64 -3.10 -0.20
N ALA A 63 3.65 -3.05 -1.07
CA ALA A 63 4.95 -2.45 -0.78
C ALA A 63 5.50 -1.65 -1.96
N VAL A 64 6.43 -0.74 -1.63
CA VAL A 64 7.19 0.04 -2.62
C VAL A 64 8.30 -0.82 -3.23
N LYS A 65 8.83 -1.78 -2.46
CA LYS A 65 9.88 -2.68 -2.90
C LYS A 65 9.42 -4.12 -2.81
N LYS A 66 9.90 -4.95 -3.73
CA LYS A 66 9.66 -6.39 -3.72
C LYS A 66 10.28 -7.07 -2.49
N GLU A 67 11.39 -6.54 -1.95
CA GLU A 67 12.09 -7.14 -0.81
C GLU A 67 11.30 -7.06 0.50
N ASP A 68 10.35 -6.13 0.59
CA ASP A 68 9.48 -5.94 1.76
C ASP A 68 8.31 -6.95 1.80
N LEU A 69 8.21 -7.85 0.81
CA LEU A 69 7.11 -8.80 0.65
C LEU A 69 7.63 -10.23 0.55
N CYS A 70 6.89 -11.16 1.18
CA CYS A 70 7.23 -12.58 1.13
C CYS A 70 6.94 -13.23 -0.24
N ASP A 71 5.92 -12.75 -0.95
CA ASP A 71 5.51 -13.24 -2.27
C ASP A 71 5.19 -12.05 -3.19
N PRO A 72 6.21 -11.30 -3.65
CA PRO A 72 6.01 -10.04 -4.36
C PRO A 72 5.47 -10.26 -5.78
N MET A 73 4.26 -9.77 -6.00
CA MET A 73 3.64 -9.62 -7.31
C MET A 73 3.67 -8.15 -7.73
N ALA A 74 4.06 -7.88 -8.97
CA ALA A 74 4.04 -6.52 -9.50
C ALA A 74 2.59 -6.04 -9.71
N ILE A 75 2.30 -4.83 -9.27
CA ILE A 75 1.06 -4.14 -9.61
C ILE A 75 1.26 -3.59 -11.03
N LYS A 76 0.57 -4.14 -12.01
CA LYS A 76 0.66 -3.75 -13.43
C LYS A 76 -0.53 -2.93 -13.87
#